data_AF-A0A0F9HVT3-F1
#
_entry.id   AF-A0A0F9HVT3-F1
#
_cell.length_a   1.000
_cell.length_b   1.000
_cell.length_c   1.000
_cell.angle_alpha   90.00
_cell.angle_beta   90.00
_cell.angle_gamma   90.00
#
_symmetry.space_group_name_H-M   'P 1'
#
loop_
_entity.id
_entity.type
_entity.pdbx_description
1 polymer ?
#
loop_
_entity_poly.entity_id
_entity_poly.type
_entity_poly.pdbx_seq_one_letter_code
_entity_poly.pdbx_strand_id
1 'polypeptide(L)'
;MAEEETTTTDNNETGTDDELSGNAENNEESATSETTVDDDLSADPDKKGGVQKKIDKLTKKAADAERATAKANQDAAYYKGLAEGKKANDPPAKTTATDPTGLKPEDFNTYEDFVDAKVNAKVDARMGEINKKEEEKEEKEKAETNAKKKQFAEARYAESRKLHDDFDEVVLEPTTIPISQAMMDAATGDNLGEILYVLCKDSEKAYRIMNLPPLQAAREIGKIEAQIINPKKTTKKTTSASDPPTYLGGTNTDQVPDSKKNKKALHEGWEKNRRARIGV
;
A
#
# COMPACT_ATOMS: atom_id res chain seq x y z
N MET A 1 -10.33 57.33 21.55
CA MET A 1 -10.15 58.29 20.44
C MET A 1 -9.61 57.46 19.28
N ALA A 2 -10.49 56.89 18.44
CA ALA A 2 -11.28 57.56 17.38
C ALA A 2 -10.29 58.02 16.28
N GLU A 3 -10.41 57.71 14.99
CA GLU A 3 -11.54 57.39 14.08
C GLU A 3 -10.97 56.51 12.93
N GLU A 4 -11.59 55.38 12.55
CA GLU A 4 -12.39 55.17 11.33
C GLU A 4 -12.04 56.02 10.09
N GLU A 5 -11.57 55.38 9.02
CA GLU A 5 -11.99 55.70 7.65
C GLU A 5 -12.12 54.41 6.80
N THR A 6 -13.33 54.25 6.27
CA THR A 6 -13.80 53.26 5.30
C THR A 6 -13.73 53.84 3.90
N THR A 7 -13.38 53.05 2.87
CA THR A 7 -13.95 53.24 1.52
C THR A 7 -14.03 51.93 0.76
N THR A 8 -15.26 51.44 0.66
CA THR A 8 -15.82 50.56 -0.37
C THR A 8 -15.73 51.21 -1.76
N THR A 9 -15.44 50.44 -2.80
CA THR A 9 -16.00 50.68 -4.14
C THR A 9 -16.31 49.34 -4.78
N ASP A 10 -17.56 49.24 -5.21
CA ASP A 10 -18.29 48.13 -5.79
C ASP A 10 -18.65 48.51 -7.24
N ASN A 11 -19.01 47.52 -8.06
CA ASN A 11 -19.71 47.56 -9.35
C ASN A 11 -18.87 47.95 -10.60
N ASN A 12 -19.08 47.40 -11.80
CA ASN A 12 -20.14 46.55 -12.33
C ASN A 12 -19.73 45.88 -13.67
N GLU A 13 -20.38 44.75 -13.95
CA GLU A 13 -20.85 44.19 -15.24
C GLU A 13 -20.26 44.64 -16.59
N THR A 14 -20.01 43.65 -17.45
CA THR A 14 -20.76 43.49 -18.71
C THR A 14 -20.53 42.11 -19.30
N GLY A 15 -21.58 41.29 -19.26
CA GLY A 15 -21.77 40.22 -20.23
C GLY A 15 -22.30 40.78 -21.54
N THR A 16 -22.03 40.09 -22.63
CA THR A 16 -22.91 40.02 -23.81
C THR A 16 -22.60 38.76 -24.58
N ASP A 17 -23.68 38.01 -24.75
CA ASP A 17 -23.97 36.88 -25.61
C ASP A 17 -23.97 37.30 -27.09
N ASP A 18 -23.73 36.35 -28.01
CA ASP A 18 -24.40 36.15 -29.32
C ASP A 18 -23.58 35.13 -30.14
N GLU A 19 -24.13 33.94 -30.43
CA GLU A 19 -24.70 33.57 -31.75
C GLU A 19 -23.65 33.27 -32.84
N LEU A 20 -23.77 32.33 -33.76
CA LEU A 20 -24.63 31.16 -34.01
C LEU A 20 -24.02 30.52 -35.28
N SER A 21 -24.46 29.31 -35.62
CA SER A 21 -24.44 28.75 -36.99
C SER A 21 -23.05 28.31 -37.53
N GLY A 22 -22.83 27.04 -37.84
CA GLY A 22 -23.71 26.17 -38.61
C GLY A 22 -23.27 26.21 -40.08
N ASN A 23 -22.55 25.19 -40.54
CA ASN A 23 -22.55 24.82 -41.95
C ASN A 23 -22.36 23.30 -42.09
N ALA A 24 -23.48 22.65 -42.36
CA ALA A 24 -23.58 21.31 -42.88
C ALA A 24 -23.32 21.29 -44.39
N GLU A 25 -23.27 20.07 -44.92
CA GLU A 25 -23.38 19.67 -46.33
C GLU A 25 -22.12 19.80 -47.20
N ASN A 26 -21.46 18.66 -47.40
CA ASN A 26 -21.66 18.01 -48.69
C ASN A 26 -21.83 16.49 -48.52
N ASN A 27 -22.89 16.00 -49.15
CA ASN A 27 -23.43 14.66 -49.20
C ASN A 27 -23.24 14.15 -50.64
N GLU A 28 -22.82 12.90 -50.79
CA GLU A 28 -23.10 12.02 -51.94
C GLU A 28 -22.54 10.64 -51.52
N GLU A 29 -23.34 9.79 -50.87
CA GLU A 29 -24.31 8.87 -51.48
C GLU A 29 -23.63 7.74 -52.26
N SER A 30 -23.61 6.52 -51.70
CA SER A 30 -24.37 5.41 -52.29
C SER A 30 -24.34 4.12 -51.44
N ALA A 31 -25.54 3.74 -51.03
CA ALA A 31 -26.11 2.38 -51.02
C ALA A 31 -25.52 1.28 -50.09
N THR A 32 -26.17 1.18 -48.92
CA THR A 32 -26.82 -0.03 -48.36
C THR A 32 -26.66 -1.37 -49.09
N SER A 33 -26.23 -2.38 -48.34
CA SER A 33 -27.06 -3.58 -48.11
C SER A 33 -26.62 -4.28 -46.83
N GLU A 34 -27.51 -4.32 -45.85
CA GLU A 34 -27.46 -5.31 -44.77
C GLU A 34 -27.56 -6.72 -45.36
N THR A 35 -26.79 -7.66 -44.82
CA THR A 35 -27.22 -9.05 -44.61
C THR A 35 -26.32 -9.62 -43.52
N THR A 36 -26.87 -9.66 -42.31
CA THR A 36 -26.44 -10.59 -41.27
C THR A 36 -26.69 -12.01 -41.75
N VAL A 37 -25.63 -12.82 -41.87
CA VAL A 37 -25.75 -14.27 -41.71
C VAL A 37 -24.65 -14.67 -40.74
N ASP A 38 -25.07 -14.99 -39.53
CA ASP A 38 -24.36 -15.89 -38.63
C ASP A 38 -23.94 -17.15 -39.41
N ASP A 39 -22.65 -17.46 -39.43
CA ASP A 39 -22.20 -18.84 -39.60
C ASP A 39 -21.06 -19.09 -38.60
N ASP A 40 -21.47 -19.69 -37.50
CA ASP A 40 -20.65 -20.41 -36.53
C ASP A 40 -19.82 -21.47 -37.27
N LEU A 41 -18.53 -21.20 -37.43
CA LEU A 41 -17.53 -22.23 -37.62
C LEU A 41 -16.47 -22.08 -36.53
N SER A 42 -16.86 -22.53 -35.34
CA SER A 42 -16.01 -23.23 -34.40
C SER A 42 -15.09 -24.22 -35.13
N ALA A 43 -13.92 -23.75 -35.57
CA ALA A 43 -12.92 -24.58 -36.22
C ALA A 43 -12.10 -25.33 -35.15
N ASP A 44 -12.39 -26.63 -35.01
CA ASP A 44 -11.50 -27.60 -34.39
C ASP A 44 -10.02 -27.36 -34.78
N PRO A 45 -9.07 -27.48 -33.84
CA PRO A 45 -7.66 -27.11 -34.06
C PRO A 45 -6.89 -27.98 -35.08
N ASP A 46 -7.50 -29.00 -35.69
CA ASP A 46 -6.75 -30.10 -36.31
C ASP A 46 -6.63 -30.13 -37.84
N LYS A 47 -7.15 -29.16 -38.60
CA LYS A 47 -7.01 -29.19 -40.08
C LYS A 47 -6.59 -27.87 -40.73
N LYS A 48 -5.49 -27.27 -40.26
CA LYS A 48 -4.76 -26.29 -41.09
C LYS A 48 -4.14 -26.99 -42.32
N GLY A 49 -4.61 -26.65 -43.52
CA GLY A 49 -4.11 -27.17 -44.78
C GLY A 49 -2.59 -26.99 -44.96
N GLY A 50 -1.96 -27.88 -45.75
CA GLY A 50 -0.49 -27.95 -45.89
C GLY A 50 0.18 -26.66 -46.37
N VAL A 51 -0.54 -25.77 -47.04
CA VAL A 51 -0.05 -24.44 -47.46
C VAL A 51 -0.07 -23.45 -46.28
N GLN A 52 -1.13 -23.42 -45.48
CA GLN A 52 -1.22 -22.56 -44.29
C GLN A 52 -0.11 -22.90 -43.28
N LYS A 53 0.20 -24.19 -43.08
CA LYS A 53 1.32 -24.62 -42.24
C LYS A 53 2.68 -24.11 -42.75
N LYS A 54 2.86 -23.94 -44.07
CA LYS A 54 4.08 -23.36 -44.65
C LYS A 54 4.14 -21.85 -44.45
N ILE A 55 3.01 -21.15 -44.57
CA ILE A 55 2.91 -19.71 -44.32
C ILE A 55 3.20 -19.42 -42.84
N ASP A 56 2.53 -20.11 -41.92
CA ASP A 56 2.75 -19.98 -40.47
C ASP A 56 4.22 -20.25 -40.09
N LYS A 57 4.86 -21.25 -40.74
CA LYS A 57 6.29 -21.57 -40.55
C LYS A 57 7.21 -20.50 -41.12
N LEU A 58 6.88 -19.89 -42.25
CA LEU A 58 7.64 -18.79 -42.85
C LEU A 58 7.54 -17.53 -42.00
N THR A 59 6.35 -17.18 -41.53
CA THR A 59 6.13 -16.04 -40.61
C THR A 59 6.88 -16.23 -39.30
N LYS A 60 6.83 -17.43 -38.71
CA LYS A 60 7.60 -17.75 -37.51
C LYS A 60 9.11 -17.64 -37.74
N LYS A 61 9.61 -18.16 -38.86
CA LYS A 61 11.04 -18.08 -39.21
C LYS A 61 11.50 -16.63 -39.43
N ALA A 62 10.65 -15.79 -40.02
CA ALA A 62 10.91 -14.36 -40.19
C ALA A 62 10.98 -13.64 -38.84
N ALA A 63 10.01 -13.89 -37.95
CA ALA A 63 9.99 -13.30 -36.62
C ALA A 63 11.18 -13.76 -35.75
N ASP A 64 11.56 -15.03 -35.84
CA ASP A 64 12.73 -15.56 -35.12
C ASP A 64 14.05 -14.98 -35.66
N ALA A 65 14.15 -14.78 -36.99
CA ALA A 65 15.29 -14.10 -37.60
C ALA A 65 15.38 -12.63 -37.16
N GLU A 66 14.26 -11.92 -37.14
CA GLU A 66 14.20 -10.53 -36.70
C GLU A 66 14.62 -10.40 -35.22
N ARG A 67 14.10 -11.26 -34.34
CA ARG A 67 14.52 -11.31 -32.92
C ARG A 67 16.01 -11.62 -32.76
N ALA A 68 16.55 -12.54 -33.56
CA ALA A 68 17.98 -12.85 -33.54
C ALA A 68 18.82 -11.65 -33.99
N THR A 69 18.40 -10.93 -35.03
CA THR A 69 19.09 -9.72 -35.49
C THR A 69 19.01 -8.57 -34.48
N ALA A 70 17.85 -8.37 -33.85
CA ALA A 70 17.67 -7.36 -32.81
C ALA A 70 18.59 -7.64 -31.60
N LYS A 71 18.66 -8.89 -31.16
CA LYS A 71 19.58 -9.30 -30.08
C LYS A 71 21.04 -9.12 -30.48
N ALA A 72 21.43 -9.54 -31.69
CA ALA A 72 22.80 -9.38 -32.17
C ALA A 72 23.21 -7.89 -32.26
N ASN A 73 22.29 -7.02 -32.68
CA ASN A 73 22.53 -5.58 -32.73
C ASN A 73 22.66 -4.96 -31.33
N GLN A 74 21.84 -5.41 -30.36
CA GLN A 74 21.96 -4.99 -28.96
C GLN A 74 23.30 -5.42 -28.35
N ASP A 75 23.68 -6.69 -28.55
CA ASP A 75 24.96 -7.21 -28.08
C ASP A 75 26.13 -6.47 -28.75
N ALA A 76 26.07 -6.23 -30.06
CA ALA A 76 27.07 -5.45 -30.79
C ALA A 76 27.17 -4.01 -30.27
N ALA A 77 26.05 -3.34 -29.99
CA ALA A 77 26.03 -2.01 -29.40
C ALA A 77 26.64 -2.00 -27.98
N TYR A 78 26.31 -3.00 -27.16
CA TYR A 78 26.87 -3.17 -25.82
C TYR A 78 28.39 -3.37 -25.86
N TYR A 79 28.89 -4.28 -26.71
CA TYR A 79 30.33 -4.51 -26.88
C TYR A 79 31.05 -3.32 -27.51
N LYS A 80 30.42 -2.60 -28.43
CA LYS A 80 30.96 -1.37 -29.02
C LYS A 80 31.10 -0.28 -27.95
N GLY A 81 30.09 -0.06 -27.11
CA GLY A 81 30.18 0.89 -25.99
C GLY A 81 31.26 0.53 -24.99
N LEU A 82 31.44 -0.77 -24.69
CA LEU A 82 32.52 -1.25 -23.82
C LEU A 82 33.91 -1.07 -24.46
N ALA A 83 34.03 -1.28 -25.77
CA ALA A 83 35.27 -1.09 -26.52
C ALA A 83 35.62 0.40 -26.67
N GLU A 84 34.63 1.27 -26.91
CA GLU A 84 34.81 2.73 -26.96
C GLU A 84 35.20 3.28 -25.58
N GLY A 85 34.59 2.77 -24.49
CA GLY A 85 34.99 3.11 -23.12
C GLY A 85 36.41 2.62 -22.75
N LYS A 86 36.90 1.53 -23.37
CA LYS A 86 38.29 1.07 -23.21
C LYS A 86 39.27 1.79 -24.13
N LYS A 87 38.88 2.13 -25.36
CA LYS A 87 39.67 2.93 -26.33
C LYS A 87 39.89 4.37 -25.85
N ALA A 88 38.99 4.91 -25.02
CA ALA A 88 39.19 6.17 -24.31
C ALA A 88 40.28 6.10 -23.21
N ASN A 89 40.81 4.90 -22.92
CA ASN A 89 41.83 4.64 -21.90
C ASN A 89 43.15 4.06 -22.48
N ASP A 90 43.30 3.98 -23.80
CA ASP A 90 44.61 3.74 -24.42
C ASP A 90 45.34 5.08 -24.58
N PRO A 91 46.49 5.31 -23.91
CA PRO A 91 47.18 6.58 -24.02
C PRO A 91 47.83 6.75 -25.41
N PRO A 92 47.64 7.89 -26.10
CA PRO A 92 48.53 8.27 -27.19
C PRO A 92 49.93 8.54 -26.62
N ALA A 93 50.95 8.21 -27.40
CA ALA A 93 52.34 8.44 -27.05
C ALA A 93 52.60 9.90 -26.61
N LYS A 94 53.11 10.04 -25.38
CA LYS A 94 53.94 11.13 -24.85
C LYS A 94 53.51 12.57 -25.21
N THR A 95 52.71 13.18 -24.34
CA THR A 95 52.84 14.60 -23.92
C THR A 95 52.05 14.79 -22.61
N THR A 96 52.69 15.47 -21.65
CA THR A 96 52.20 15.98 -20.36
C THR A 96 50.79 15.54 -19.93
N ALA A 97 50.73 14.58 -19.01
CA ALA A 97 49.53 14.26 -18.26
C ALA A 97 49.03 15.51 -17.51
N THR A 98 47.92 16.10 -17.96
CA THR A 98 47.09 16.99 -17.14
C THR A 98 46.50 16.13 -16.04
N ASP A 99 47.16 16.16 -14.88
CA ASP A 99 46.70 15.49 -13.69
C ASP A 99 45.37 16.11 -13.23
N PRO A 100 44.33 15.30 -12.94
CA PRO A 100 43.00 15.81 -12.60
C PRO A 100 42.95 16.58 -11.27
N THR A 101 44.00 16.50 -10.46
CA THR A 101 44.10 17.26 -9.20
C THR A 101 44.63 18.68 -9.41
N GLY A 102 45.27 18.98 -10.54
CA GLY A 102 45.85 20.30 -10.81
C GLY A 102 47.10 20.65 -10.00
N LEU A 103 47.54 19.78 -9.08
CA LEU A 103 48.77 19.96 -8.30
C LEU A 103 50.00 19.85 -9.20
N LYS A 104 50.92 20.81 -9.08
CA LYS A 104 52.20 20.78 -9.81
C LYS A 104 53.37 20.54 -8.86
N PRO A 105 54.46 19.88 -9.32
CA PRO A 105 55.65 19.69 -8.50
C PRO A 105 56.27 21.01 -7.99
N GLU A 106 56.09 22.11 -8.72
CA GLU A 106 56.62 23.43 -8.33
C GLU A 106 55.92 24.05 -7.11
N ASP A 107 54.76 23.54 -6.73
CA ASP A 107 53.99 24.00 -5.56
C ASP A 107 54.51 23.40 -4.24
N PHE A 108 55.49 22.48 -4.31
CA PHE A 108 55.98 21.70 -3.16
C PHE A 108 57.50 21.80 -3.00
N ASN A 109 57.95 21.78 -1.74
CA ASN A 109 59.38 21.86 -1.40
C ASN A 109 60.14 20.56 -1.70
N THR A 110 59.46 19.41 -1.58
CA THR A 110 60.04 18.09 -1.87
C THR A 110 59.14 17.29 -2.81
N TYR A 111 59.75 16.37 -3.56
CA TYR A 111 59.01 15.47 -4.44
C TYR A 111 58.12 14.49 -3.65
N GLU A 112 58.54 14.10 -2.46
CA GLU A 112 57.76 13.24 -1.55
C GLU A 112 56.45 13.95 -1.14
N ASP A 113 56.53 15.23 -0.76
CA ASP A 113 55.34 16.04 -0.42
C ASP A 113 54.33 16.12 -1.59
N PHE A 114 54.83 16.25 -2.82
CA PHE A 114 54.00 16.28 -4.03
C PHE A 114 53.28 14.94 -4.27
N VAL A 115 53.97 13.81 -4.07
CA VAL A 115 53.39 12.48 -4.22
C VAL A 115 52.33 12.23 -3.14
N ASP A 116 52.63 12.58 -1.90
CA ASP A 116 51.70 12.43 -0.78
C ASP A 116 50.45 13.30 -0.97
N ALA A 117 50.60 14.55 -1.42
CA ALA A 117 49.49 15.44 -1.72
C ALA A 117 48.60 14.90 -2.84
N LYS A 118 49.19 14.29 -3.88
CA LYS A 118 48.42 13.62 -4.95
C LYS A 118 47.66 12.39 -4.46
N VAL A 119 48.28 11.60 -3.60
CA VAL A 119 47.63 10.42 -3.01
C VAL A 119 46.44 10.87 -2.16
N ASN A 120 46.63 11.87 -1.30
CA ASN A 120 45.56 12.41 -0.46
C ASN A 120 44.42 12.99 -1.29
N ALA A 121 44.70 13.81 -2.30
CA ALA A 121 43.67 14.37 -3.18
C ALA A 121 42.85 13.27 -3.90
N LYS A 122 43.51 12.18 -4.32
CA LYS A 122 42.83 11.04 -4.95
C LYS A 122 42.00 10.23 -3.95
N VAL A 123 42.50 10.08 -2.72
CA VAL A 123 41.77 9.44 -1.61
C VAL A 123 40.53 10.28 -1.30
N ASP A 124 40.68 11.58 -1.09
CA ASP A 124 39.57 12.50 -0.78
C ASP A 124 38.52 12.53 -1.88
N ALA A 125 38.94 12.59 -3.15
CA ALA A 125 38.02 12.50 -4.29
C ALA A 125 37.22 11.19 -4.27
N ARG A 126 37.90 10.05 -4.01
CA ARG A 126 37.24 8.74 -3.92
C ARG A 126 36.28 8.68 -2.73
N MET A 127 36.64 9.26 -1.59
CA MET A 127 35.78 9.27 -0.41
C MET A 127 34.56 10.17 -0.62
N GLY A 128 34.74 11.33 -1.26
CA GLY A 128 33.63 12.19 -1.67
C GLY A 128 32.65 11.50 -2.62
N GLU A 129 33.16 10.74 -3.60
CA GLU A 129 32.31 9.93 -4.49
C GLU A 129 31.55 8.82 -3.76
N ILE A 130 32.19 8.14 -2.80
CA ILE A 130 31.54 7.09 -2.01
C ILE A 130 30.44 7.69 -1.14
N ASN A 131 30.74 8.77 -0.41
CA ASN A 131 29.78 9.44 0.46
C ASN A 131 28.58 9.94 -0.35
N LYS A 132 28.81 10.59 -1.50
CA LYS A 132 27.72 11.05 -2.36
C LYS A 132 26.84 9.90 -2.87
N LYS A 133 27.45 8.78 -3.26
CA LYS A 133 26.69 7.58 -3.68
C LYS A 133 25.90 6.97 -2.54
N GLU A 134 26.43 7.00 -1.33
CA GLU A 134 25.76 6.49 -0.13
C GLU A 134 24.58 7.38 0.26
N GLU A 135 24.77 8.71 0.24
CA GLU A 135 23.70 9.69 0.45
C GLU A 135 22.58 9.55 -0.60
N GLU A 136 22.93 9.48 -1.89
CA GLU A 136 21.94 9.26 -2.96
C GLU A 136 21.20 7.93 -2.81
N LYS A 137 21.88 6.89 -2.32
CA LYS A 137 21.27 5.58 -2.07
C LYS A 137 20.33 5.64 -0.88
N GLU A 138 20.74 6.26 0.21
CA GLU A 138 19.93 6.41 1.42
C GLU A 138 18.69 7.28 1.14
N GLU A 139 18.84 8.36 0.36
CA GLU A 139 17.72 9.21 -0.05
C GLU A 139 16.74 8.43 -0.94
N LYS A 140 17.23 7.63 -1.89
CA LYS A 140 16.38 6.74 -2.70
C LYS A 140 15.67 5.70 -1.86
N GLU A 141 16.36 5.03 -0.95
CA GLU A 141 15.75 4.03 -0.06
C GLU A 141 14.68 4.67 0.84
N LYS A 142 14.94 5.85 1.40
CA LYS A 142 13.96 6.62 2.18
C LYS A 142 12.75 7.04 1.33
N ALA A 143 12.99 7.52 0.11
CA ALA A 143 11.92 7.91 -0.81
C ALA A 143 11.05 6.70 -1.22
N GLU A 144 11.67 5.57 -1.56
CA GLU A 144 10.97 4.33 -1.91
C GLU A 144 10.16 3.77 -0.74
N THR A 145 10.74 3.74 0.46
CA THR A 145 10.04 3.23 1.65
C THR A 145 8.86 4.14 2.02
N ASN A 146 9.03 5.46 1.93
CA ASN A 146 7.93 6.39 2.16
C ASN A 146 6.85 6.30 1.08
N ALA A 147 7.22 6.14 -0.20
CA ALA A 147 6.27 5.95 -1.28
C ALA A 147 5.45 4.66 -1.08
N LYS A 148 6.10 3.54 -0.74
CA LYS A 148 5.43 2.27 -0.41
C LYS A 148 4.48 2.41 0.77
N LYS A 149 4.90 3.09 1.85
CA LYS A 149 4.05 3.37 3.02
C LYS A 149 2.83 4.21 2.65
N LYS A 150 3.00 5.26 1.85
CA LYS A 150 1.88 6.10 1.36
C LYS A 150 0.90 5.31 0.50
N GLN A 151 1.39 4.55 -0.47
CA GLN A 151 0.55 3.69 -1.30
C GLN A 151 -0.24 2.67 -0.48
N PHE A 152 0.40 2.05 0.52
CA PHE A 152 -0.28 1.14 1.43
C PHE A 152 -1.36 1.85 2.24
N ALA A 153 -1.06 3.03 2.80
CA ALA A 153 -2.03 3.82 3.55
C ALA A 153 -3.21 4.27 2.68
N GLU A 154 -2.94 4.79 1.47
CA GLU A 154 -3.96 5.22 0.50
C GLU A 154 -4.93 4.09 0.14
N ALA A 155 -4.42 2.88 -0.11
CA ALA A 155 -5.25 1.72 -0.40
C ALA A 155 -6.22 1.39 0.75
N ARG A 156 -5.76 1.52 1.99
CA ARG A 156 -6.59 1.26 3.18
C ARG A 156 -7.55 2.40 3.49
N TYR A 157 -7.17 3.64 3.23
CA TYR A 157 -8.07 4.79 3.33
C TYR A 157 -9.20 4.71 2.30
N ALA A 158 -8.94 4.18 1.11
CA ALA A 158 -9.97 4.01 0.08
C ALA A 158 -11.10 3.04 0.50
N GLU A 159 -10.83 2.06 1.37
CA GLU A 159 -11.88 1.18 1.92
C GLU A 159 -12.74 1.93 2.94
N SER A 160 -12.13 2.71 3.82
CA SER A 160 -12.86 3.50 4.83
C SER A 160 -13.62 4.68 4.26
N ARG A 161 -13.12 5.34 3.21
CA ARG A 161 -13.87 6.38 2.48
C ARG A 161 -15.17 5.86 1.85
N LYS A 162 -15.24 4.56 1.52
CA LYS A 162 -16.48 3.95 1.03
C LYS A 162 -17.48 3.69 2.15
N LEU A 163 -17.01 3.60 3.39
CA LEU A 163 -17.83 3.28 4.55
C LEU A 163 -18.29 4.54 5.29
N HIS A 164 -17.46 5.59 5.29
CA HIS A 164 -17.71 6.86 5.95
C HIS A 164 -17.43 8.02 4.99
N ASP A 165 -18.46 8.82 4.68
CA ASP A 165 -18.34 9.98 3.79
C ASP A 165 -17.55 11.14 4.43
N ASP A 166 -17.54 11.22 5.76
CA ASP A 166 -16.81 12.20 6.57
C ASP A 166 -15.35 11.79 6.86
N PHE A 167 -14.86 10.70 6.25
CA PHE A 167 -13.55 10.14 6.56
C PHE A 167 -12.41 11.13 6.36
N ASP A 168 -12.39 11.83 5.22
CA ASP A 168 -11.30 12.76 4.90
C ASP A 168 -11.29 13.98 5.84
N GLU A 169 -12.45 14.49 6.22
CA GLU A 169 -12.57 15.57 7.20
C GLU A 169 -12.10 15.13 8.60
N VAL A 170 -12.39 13.89 8.99
CA VAL A 170 -12.06 13.39 10.34
C VAL A 170 -10.60 12.92 10.44
N VAL A 171 -10.04 12.33 9.39
CA VAL A 171 -8.71 11.70 9.40
C VAL A 171 -7.64 12.56 8.74
N LEU A 172 -7.95 13.28 7.65
CA LEU A 172 -6.96 14.11 6.94
C LEU A 172 -6.90 15.55 7.43
N GLU A 173 -7.99 16.11 7.99
CA GLU A 173 -7.96 17.44 8.61
C GLU A 173 -7.58 17.35 10.10
N PRO A 174 -6.30 17.56 10.46
CA PRO A 174 -5.81 17.20 11.77
C PRO A 174 -5.82 18.44 12.64
N THR A 175 -6.99 18.86 13.13
CA THR A 175 -7.01 20.10 13.92
C THR A 175 -6.48 19.87 15.34
N THR A 176 -6.56 18.66 15.92
CA THR A 176 -6.14 18.47 17.33
C THR A 176 -5.79 17.04 17.80
N ILE A 177 -5.76 16.01 16.95
CA ILE A 177 -5.76 14.62 17.44
C ILE A 177 -4.36 14.00 17.35
N PRO A 178 -3.73 13.64 18.49
CA PRO A 178 -2.39 13.09 18.45
C PRO A 178 -2.41 11.59 18.18
N ILE A 179 -1.95 11.22 16.99
CA ILE A 179 -1.74 9.81 16.61
C ILE A 179 -0.23 9.54 16.66
N SER A 180 0.19 8.63 17.55
CA SER A 180 1.60 8.26 17.67
C SER A 180 2.03 7.27 16.59
N GLN A 181 3.32 7.24 16.27
CA GLN A 181 3.89 6.24 15.35
C GLN A 181 3.61 4.80 15.84
N ALA A 182 3.67 4.55 17.14
CA ALA A 182 3.39 3.23 17.71
C ALA A 182 1.94 2.78 17.48
N MET A 183 0.99 3.72 17.43
CA MET A 183 -0.41 3.42 17.09
C MET A 183 -0.56 3.07 15.61
N MET A 184 0.11 3.82 14.72
CA MET A 184 0.15 3.52 13.29
C MET A 184 0.78 2.16 13.01
N ASP A 185 1.89 1.86 13.67
CA ASP A 185 2.59 0.59 13.54
C ASP A 185 1.72 -0.57 14.05
N ALA A 186 0.97 -0.39 15.14
CA ALA A 186 0.02 -1.37 15.64
C ALA A 186 -1.21 -1.55 14.75
N ALA A 187 -1.59 -0.53 13.98
CA ALA A 187 -2.75 -0.52 13.12
C ALA A 187 -2.44 -1.01 11.67
N THR A 188 -1.23 -1.48 11.39
CA THR A 188 -0.78 -1.94 10.04
C THR A 188 -1.57 -3.10 9.43
N GLY A 189 -2.59 -3.62 10.12
CA GLY A 189 -3.52 -4.60 9.58
C GLY A 189 -4.44 -4.04 8.48
N ASP A 190 -5.40 -4.86 8.06
CA ASP A 190 -6.33 -4.53 6.98
C ASP A 190 -7.28 -3.36 7.32
N ASN A 191 -7.42 -3.01 8.60
CA ASN A 191 -8.41 -2.04 9.11
C ASN A 191 -7.82 -0.68 9.50
N LEU A 192 -6.65 -0.30 8.97
CA LEU A 192 -5.96 0.94 9.33
C LEU A 192 -6.87 2.17 9.25
N GLY A 193 -7.62 2.33 8.16
CA GLY A 193 -8.55 3.45 7.97
C GLY A 193 -9.62 3.51 9.07
N GLU A 194 -10.32 2.40 9.31
CA GLU A 194 -11.38 2.32 10.32
C GLU A 194 -10.87 2.59 11.74
N ILE A 195 -9.69 2.06 12.07
CA ILE A 195 -9.05 2.29 13.37
C ILE A 195 -8.77 3.79 13.55
N LEU A 196 -8.21 4.45 12.52
CA LEU A 196 -7.93 5.88 12.56
C LEU A 196 -9.22 6.70 12.66
N TYR A 197 -10.25 6.35 11.91
CA TYR A 197 -11.55 7.01 11.99
C TYR A 197 -12.13 6.95 13.42
N VAL A 198 -12.12 5.78 14.06
CA VAL A 198 -12.59 5.62 15.45
C VAL A 198 -11.75 6.43 16.44
N LEU A 199 -10.43 6.45 16.26
CA LEU A 199 -9.52 7.22 17.12
C LEU A 199 -9.69 8.73 16.93
N CYS A 200 -9.91 9.18 15.70
CA CYS A 200 -10.18 10.59 15.41
C CYS A 200 -11.55 11.03 15.93
N LYS A 201 -12.54 10.15 15.91
CA LYS A 201 -13.86 10.44 16.49
C LYS A 201 -13.84 10.46 18.02
N ASP A 202 -12.89 9.78 18.65
CA ASP A 202 -12.73 9.68 20.10
C ASP A 202 -11.33 10.15 20.54
N SER A 203 -11.17 11.47 20.57
CA SER A 203 -9.90 12.11 20.93
C SER A 203 -9.41 11.72 22.33
N GLU A 204 -10.31 11.52 23.31
CA GLU A 204 -9.93 11.10 24.67
C GLU A 204 -9.26 9.71 24.67
N LYS A 205 -9.80 8.76 23.90
CA LYS A 205 -9.14 7.46 23.70
C LYS A 205 -7.80 7.61 23.00
N ALA A 206 -7.71 8.43 21.96
CA ALA A 206 -6.44 8.67 21.27
C ALA A 206 -5.36 9.21 22.21
N TYR A 207 -5.68 10.23 23.02
CA TYR A 207 -4.78 10.77 24.05
C TYR A 207 -4.37 9.72 25.08
N ARG A 208 -5.31 8.89 25.55
CA ARG A 208 -5.01 7.81 26.50
C ARG A 208 -4.03 6.82 25.90
N ILE A 209 -4.28 6.35 24.68
CA ILE A 209 -3.46 5.34 24.00
C ILE A 209 -2.08 5.89 23.67
N MET A 210 -1.98 7.16 23.26
CA MET A 210 -0.70 7.84 23.01
C MET A 210 0.22 7.82 24.24
N ASN A 211 -0.35 8.00 25.44
CA ASN A 211 0.43 8.02 26.68
C ASN A 211 0.81 6.62 27.20
N LEU A 212 0.36 5.54 26.54
CA LEU A 212 0.71 4.18 26.92
C LEU A 212 2.06 3.75 26.32
N PRO A 213 2.79 2.82 26.97
CA PRO A 213 3.93 2.15 26.37
C PRO A 213 3.54 1.43 25.06
N PRO A 214 4.45 1.28 24.08
CA PRO A 214 4.12 0.75 22.75
C PRO A 214 3.38 -0.59 22.75
N LEU A 215 3.79 -1.54 23.62
CA LEU A 215 3.14 -2.84 23.73
C LEU A 215 1.70 -2.75 24.29
N GLN A 216 1.45 -1.79 25.17
CA GLN A 216 0.11 -1.57 25.73
C GLN A 216 -0.77 -0.83 24.71
N ALA A 217 -0.22 0.16 24.01
CA ALA A 217 -0.90 0.82 22.90
C ALA A 217 -1.36 -0.19 21.84
N ALA A 218 -0.47 -1.11 21.43
CA ALA A 218 -0.82 -2.16 20.48
C ALA A 218 -1.98 -3.07 20.95
N ARG A 219 -2.05 -3.38 22.25
CA ARG A 219 -3.18 -4.14 22.82
C ARG A 219 -4.49 -3.37 22.77
N GLU A 220 -4.47 -2.07 23.04
CA GLU A 220 -5.68 -1.24 22.94
C GLU A 220 -6.14 -1.08 21.49
N ILE A 221 -5.21 -0.86 20.56
CA ILE A 221 -5.51 -0.84 19.12
C ILE A 221 -6.13 -2.17 18.65
N GLY A 222 -5.59 -3.30 19.08
CA GLY A 222 -6.16 -4.62 18.76
C GLY A 222 -7.57 -4.84 19.35
N LYS A 223 -7.92 -4.21 20.48
CA LYS A 223 -9.30 -4.24 21.00
C LYS A 223 -10.25 -3.42 20.12
N ILE A 224 -9.79 -2.26 19.63
CA ILE A 224 -10.55 -1.42 18.70
C ILE A 224 -10.78 -2.19 17.40
N GLU A 225 -9.75 -2.82 16.86
CA GLU A 225 -9.86 -3.67 15.67
C GLU A 225 -10.86 -4.82 15.89
N ALA A 226 -10.79 -5.51 17.03
CA ALA A 226 -11.74 -6.57 17.35
C ALA A 226 -13.19 -6.08 17.46
N GLN A 227 -13.41 -4.83 17.90
CA GLN A 227 -14.73 -4.20 17.94
C GLN A 227 -15.24 -3.85 16.54
N ILE A 228 -14.35 -3.39 15.65
CA ILE A 228 -14.67 -3.08 14.24
C ILE A 228 -15.07 -4.37 13.50
N ILE A 229 -14.27 -5.44 13.62
CA ILE A 229 -14.53 -6.72 12.95
C ILE A 229 -15.78 -7.41 13.54
N ASN A 230 -16.02 -7.26 14.85
CA ASN A 230 -17.11 -7.95 15.53
C ASN A 230 -17.89 -7.03 16.48
N PRO A 231 -18.75 -6.14 15.94
CA PRO A 231 -19.47 -5.16 16.75
C PRO A 231 -20.45 -5.79 17.75
N LYS A 232 -20.79 -7.09 17.58
CA LYS A 232 -21.72 -7.83 18.46
C LYS A 232 -21.07 -8.40 19.73
N LYS A 233 -19.75 -8.26 19.91
CA LYS A 233 -19.04 -8.74 21.11
C LYS A 233 -18.91 -7.69 22.22
N THR A 234 -19.56 -6.53 22.12
CA THR A 234 -19.76 -5.66 23.29
C THR A 234 -20.69 -6.40 24.25
N THR A 235 -20.09 -7.11 25.20
CA THR A 235 -20.70 -7.74 26.38
C THR A 235 -22.21 -7.83 26.32
N LYS A 236 -22.75 -9.01 25.97
CA LYS A 236 -24.11 -9.35 26.42
C LYS A 236 -24.15 -8.96 27.89
N LYS A 237 -24.94 -7.94 28.25
CA LYS A 237 -25.18 -7.60 29.65
C LYS A 237 -25.63 -8.91 30.27
N THR A 238 -24.76 -9.55 31.05
CA THR A 238 -25.21 -10.55 32.00
C THR A 238 -26.20 -9.78 32.84
N THR A 239 -27.48 -10.09 32.64
CA THR A 239 -28.58 -9.35 33.23
C THR A 239 -28.28 -9.13 34.71
N SER A 240 -28.53 -7.93 35.24
CA SER A 240 -28.54 -7.66 36.69
C SER A 240 -29.70 -8.37 37.38
N ALA A 241 -29.94 -9.63 37.03
CA ALA A 241 -30.77 -10.53 37.79
C ALA A 241 -30.03 -10.74 39.11
N SER A 242 -30.69 -10.40 40.21
CA SER A 242 -30.21 -10.76 41.54
C SER A 242 -29.91 -12.26 41.58
N ASP A 243 -28.91 -12.64 42.38
CA ASP A 243 -28.63 -14.05 42.65
C ASP A 243 -29.94 -14.78 42.97
N PRO A 244 -30.13 -16.00 42.45
CA PRO A 244 -31.35 -16.75 42.72
C PRO A 244 -31.59 -16.80 44.23
N PRO A 245 -32.84 -16.59 44.71
CA PRO A 245 -33.11 -16.49 46.13
C PRO A 245 -32.55 -17.72 46.84
N THR A 246 -31.74 -17.49 47.87
CA THR A 246 -31.32 -18.53 48.80
C THR A 246 -32.58 -19.07 49.45
N TYR A 247 -32.94 -20.31 49.15
CA TYR A 247 -34.06 -21.00 49.79
C TYR A 247 -33.82 -21.02 51.30
N LEU A 248 -34.58 -20.20 52.02
CA LEU A 248 -34.69 -20.28 53.47
C LEU A 248 -35.28 -21.66 53.79
N GLY A 249 -34.60 -22.38 54.67
CA GLY A 249 -34.77 -23.80 54.91
C GLY A 249 -36.22 -24.23 55.11
N GLY A 250 -36.70 -25.05 54.18
CA GLY A 250 -37.64 -26.12 54.47
C GLY A 250 -36.81 -27.39 54.65
N THR A 251 -36.81 -27.95 55.85
CA THR A 251 -36.24 -29.24 56.19
C THR A 251 -36.78 -30.34 55.27
N ASN A 252 -36.06 -30.62 54.19
CA ASN A 252 -35.98 -31.93 53.56
C ASN A 252 -34.51 -32.13 53.22
N THR A 253 -33.76 -32.60 54.21
CA THR A 253 -32.47 -33.23 54.00
C THR A 253 -32.67 -34.39 53.02
N ASP A 254 -31.75 -34.52 52.06
CA ASP A 254 -31.56 -35.66 51.14
C ASP A 254 -32.09 -35.55 49.70
N GLN A 255 -32.35 -34.35 49.17
CA GLN A 255 -32.42 -34.16 47.72
C GLN A 255 -31.24 -33.34 47.23
N VAL A 256 -30.12 -34.00 46.94
CA VAL A 256 -29.04 -33.39 46.14
C VAL A 256 -29.66 -32.94 44.81
N PRO A 257 -29.45 -31.69 44.36
CA PRO A 257 -29.92 -31.24 43.05
C PRO A 257 -29.33 -32.13 41.95
N ASP A 258 -30.13 -32.49 40.95
CA ASP A 258 -29.68 -33.38 39.85
C ASP A 258 -28.44 -32.86 39.12
N SER A 259 -28.24 -31.54 39.08
CA SER A 259 -27.04 -30.89 38.53
C SER A 259 -25.74 -31.21 39.29
N LYS A 260 -25.84 -31.72 40.52
CA LYS A 260 -24.71 -32.10 41.38
C LYS A 260 -24.62 -33.61 41.60
N LYS A 261 -25.51 -34.41 41.00
CA LYS A 261 -25.48 -35.87 41.09
C LYS A 261 -24.57 -36.45 40.01
N ASN A 262 -23.79 -37.47 40.35
CA ASN A 262 -23.05 -38.24 39.36
C ASN A 262 -24.02 -39.12 38.55
N LYS A 263 -23.56 -39.59 37.38
CA LYS A 263 -24.39 -40.36 36.43
C LYS A 263 -25.06 -41.59 37.07
N LYS A 264 -24.39 -42.22 38.04
CA LYS A 264 -24.90 -43.38 38.79
C LYS A 264 -26.10 -42.99 39.67
N ALA A 265 -25.97 -41.93 40.46
CA ALA A 265 -27.03 -41.45 41.34
C ALA A 265 -28.26 -40.94 40.54
N LEU A 266 -28.04 -40.35 39.37
CA LEU A 266 -29.13 -39.97 38.45
C LEU A 266 -29.88 -41.19 37.91
N HIS A 267 -29.14 -42.23 37.50
CA HIS A 267 -29.73 -43.46 36.97
C HIS A 267 -30.55 -44.20 38.03
N GLU A 268 -30.04 -44.28 39.26
CA GLU A 268 -30.70 -44.95 40.38
C GLU A 268 -31.99 -44.21 40.81
N GLY A 269 -31.98 -42.87 40.77
CA GLY A 269 -33.18 -42.05 40.94
C GLY A 269 -34.22 -42.27 39.83
N TRP A 270 -33.77 -42.35 38.58
CA TRP A 270 -34.64 -42.63 37.43
C TRP A 270 -35.25 -44.04 37.51
N GLU A 271 -34.47 -45.06 37.86
CA GLU A 271 -34.96 -46.43 38.01
C GLU A 271 -35.96 -46.58 39.16
N LYS A 272 -35.72 -45.91 40.29
CA LYS A 272 -36.64 -45.90 41.43
C LYS A 272 -37.98 -45.27 41.05
N ASN A 273 -37.95 -44.15 40.32
CA ASN A 273 -39.17 -43.49 39.86
C ASN A 273 -39.88 -44.31 38.76
N ARG A 274 -39.12 -45.01 37.91
CA ARG A 274 -39.67 -45.94 36.90
C ARG A 274 -40.36 -47.14 37.54
N ARG A 275 -39.75 -47.74 38.57
CA ARG A 275 -40.36 -48.83 39.35
C ARG A 275 -41.65 -48.39 40.04
N ALA A 276 -41.65 -47.20 40.66
CA ALA A 276 -42.84 -46.63 41.28
C ALA A 276 -43.99 -46.39 40.28
N ARG A 277 -43.67 -46.04 39.02
CA ARG A 277 -44.67 -45.88 37.95
C ARG A 277 -45.21 -47.18 37.37
N ILE A 278 -44.43 -48.26 37.42
CA ILE A 278 -44.82 -49.57 36.87
C ILE A 278 -45.52 -50.44 37.93
N GLY A 279 -45.54 -50.02 39.19
CA GLY A 279 -46.39 -50.63 40.23
C GLY A 279 -46.01 -52.07 40.58
N VAL A 280 -44.70 -52.34 40.72
CA VAL A 280 -44.16 -53.58 41.30
C VAL A 280 -43.44 -53.25 42.58
#